data_AF-A0A369R0M7-F1
#
_entry.id   AF-A0A369R0M7-F1
#
_cell.length_a   1.000
_cell.length_b   1.000
_cell.length_c   1.000
_cell.angle_alpha   90.00
_cell.angle_beta   90.00
_cell.angle_gamma   90.00
#
_symmetry.space_group_name_H-M   'P 1'
#
loop_
_entity.id
_entity.type
_entity.pdbx_description
1 polymer ?
#
loop_
_entity_poly.entity_id
_entity_poly.type
_entity_poly.pdbx_seq_one_letter_code
_entity_poly.pdbx_strand_id
1 'polypeptide(L)'
;MPHQTPEIPPAAAPFLAGSLAVLAGSAAALWAPASVATLLALVALLRVCWIDENIRGDLEHAKRIPAGYVNTIRLRHRLSTRLFGATPSEITCPRMLASQMRAQGHALFAFIFGLAAALIAAGAGETPLGLVGAGAALILAFRRVDRLALTDAHLRRGEPLPVHLLDDRGGLSRLVTNAPATDGGEADEPGDAWPAPRRHDTEHRHETTRTRHR
;
A
#
# COMPACT_ATOMS: atom_id res chain seq x y z
N MET A 1 6.09 -42.53 -2.86
CA MET A 1 5.31 -41.29 -2.69
C MET A 1 5.63 -40.38 -3.85
N PRO A 2 4.66 -40.05 -4.72
CA PRO A 2 4.93 -39.18 -5.86
C PRO A 2 5.26 -37.77 -5.37
N HIS A 3 6.41 -37.24 -5.79
CA HIS A 3 6.74 -35.83 -5.68
C HIS A 3 5.67 -35.03 -6.43
N GLN A 4 4.72 -34.44 -5.72
CA GLN A 4 3.91 -33.36 -6.27
C GLN A 4 4.86 -32.19 -6.50
N THR A 5 5.33 -32.04 -7.75
CA THR A 5 5.92 -30.79 -8.21
C THR A 5 4.90 -29.69 -7.93
N PRO A 6 5.24 -28.63 -7.18
CA PRO A 6 4.32 -27.54 -6.95
C PRO A 6 3.90 -27.00 -8.33
N GLU A 7 2.60 -27.03 -8.63
CA GLU A 7 2.05 -26.33 -9.79
C GLU A 7 2.41 -24.86 -9.61
N ILE A 8 3.49 -24.43 -10.27
CA ILE A 8 3.85 -23.02 -10.35
C ILE A 8 2.66 -22.39 -11.08
N PRO A 9 1.86 -21.52 -10.43
CA PRO A 9 0.79 -20.85 -11.13
C PRO A 9 1.45 -20.10 -12.29
N PRO A 10 0.87 -20.09 -13.49
CA PRO A 10 1.52 -19.54 -14.67
C PRO A 10 2.01 -18.12 -14.35
N ALA A 11 3.22 -17.78 -14.77
CA ALA A 11 3.81 -16.45 -14.61
C ALA A 11 2.88 -15.31 -15.11
N ALA A 12 1.84 -15.67 -15.88
CA ALA A 12 0.76 -14.82 -16.33
C ALA A 12 -0.17 -14.29 -15.22
N ALA A 13 -0.38 -14.99 -14.11
CA ALA A 13 -1.39 -14.59 -13.11
C ALA A 13 -1.20 -13.18 -12.50
N PRO A 14 0.01 -12.75 -12.07
CA PRO A 14 0.17 -11.39 -11.55
C PRO A 14 0.16 -10.33 -12.66
N PHE A 15 0.62 -10.69 -13.86
CA PHE A 15 0.53 -9.82 -15.03
C PHE A 15 -0.94 -9.57 -15.41
N LEU A 16 -1.77 -10.61 -15.36
CA LEU A 16 -3.22 -10.52 -15.55
C LEU A 16 -3.85 -9.65 -14.47
N ALA A 17 -3.53 -9.86 -13.19
CA ALA A 17 -4.06 -9.06 -12.10
C ALA A 17 -3.69 -7.57 -12.24
N GLY A 18 -2.44 -7.27 -12.60
CA GLY A 18 -2.01 -5.90 -12.85
C GLY A 18 -2.66 -5.29 -14.09
N SER A 19 -2.77 -6.04 -15.18
CA SER A 19 -3.45 -5.60 -16.40
C SER A 19 -4.93 -5.30 -16.14
N LEU A 20 -5.60 -6.14 -15.34
CA LEU A 20 -6.96 -5.90 -14.89
C LEU A 20 -7.08 -4.62 -14.07
N ALA A 21 -6.09 -4.29 -13.23
CA ALA A 21 -6.08 -3.03 -12.50
C ALA A 21 -5.96 -1.82 -13.45
N VAL A 22 -5.09 -1.89 -14.48
CA VAL A 22 -4.97 -0.84 -15.50
C VAL A 22 -6.28 -0.68 -16.28
N LEU A 23 -6.88 -1.80 -16.71
CA LEU A 23 -8.16 -1.81 -17.41
C LEU A 23 -9.29 -1.25 -16.54
N ALA A 24 -9.35 -1.63 -15.27
CA ALA A 24 -10.34 -1.12 -14.32
C ALA A 24 -10.21 0.41 -14.13
N GLY A 25 -8.98 0.92 -14.02
CA GLY A 25 -8.73 2.37 -13.94
C GLY A 25 -9.17 3.10 -15.21
N SER A 26 -8.80 2.55 -16.37
CA SER A 26 -9.17 3.11 -17.67
C SER A 26 -10.68 3.09 -17.89
N ALA A 27 -11.35 1.98 -17.56
CA ALA A 27 -12.79 1.85 -17.64
C ALA A 27 -13.51 2.84 -16.70
N ALA A 28 -13.01 3.00 -15.47
CA ALA A 28 -13.57 3.98 -14.53
C ALA A 28 -13.49 5.41 -15.08
N ALA A 29 -12.39 5.79 -15.73
CA ALA A 29 -12.26 7.10 -16.37
C ALA A 29 -13.25 7.32 -17.52
N LEU A 30 -13.52 6.28 -18.31
CA LEU A 30 -14.36 6.39 -19.51
C LEU A 30 -15.86 6.31 -19.18
N TRP A 31 -16.24 5.55 -18.15
CA TRP A 31 -17.65 5.21 -17.88
C TRP A 31 -18.23 5.96 -16.68
N ALA A 32 -17.39 6.39 -15.73
CA ALA A 32 -17.87 7.15 -14.58
C ALA A 32 -17.87 8.66 -14.87
N PRO A 33 -18.75 9.45 -14.23
CA PRO A 33 -18.61 10.90 -14.22
C PRO A 33 -17.22 11.32 -13.74
N ALA A 34 -16.66 12.39 -14.31
CA ALA A 34 -15.31 12.85 -13.99
C ALA A 34 -15.09 13.10 -12.48
N SER A 35 -16.12 13.58 -11.78
CA SER A 35 -16.11 13.75 -10.31
C SER A 35 -15.92 12.42 -9.58
N VAL A 36 -16.60 11.35 -10.04
CA VAL A 36 -16.49 10.00 -9.47
C VAL A 36 -15.12 9.40 -9.78
N ALA A 37 -14.63 9.53 -11.03
CA ALA A 37 -13.30 9.06 -11.40
C ALA A 37 -12.20 9.76 -10.55
N THR A 38 -12.33 11.07 -10.33
CA THR A 38 -11.42 11.84 -9.48
C THR A 38 -11.49 11.38 -8.03
N LEU A 39 -12.68 11.14 -7.49
CA LEU A 39 -12.86 10.60 -6.13
C LEU A 39 -12.22 9.22 -5.99
N LEU A 40 -12.39 8.33 -6.97
CA LEU A 40 -11.74 7.01 -6.99
C LEU A 40 -10.22 7.13 -6.99
N ALA A 41 -9.66 8.03 -7.80
CA ALA A 41 -8.23 8.30 -7.81
C ALA A 41 -7.73 8.81 -6.45
N LEU A 42 -8.48 9.72 -5.81
CA LEU A 42 -8.14 10.24 -4.48
C LEU A 42 -8.19 9.15 -3.40
N VAL A 43 -9.23 8.32 -3.40
CA VAL A 43 -9.36 7.19 -2.45
C VAL A 43 -8.23 6.18 -2.67
N ALA A 44 -7.90 5.86 -3.92
CA ALA A 44 -6.78 4.98 -4.24
C ALA A 44 -5.45 5.57 -3.76
N LEU A 45 -5.24 6.87 -3.94
CA LEU A 45 -4.04 7.57 -3.47
C LEU A 45 -3.93 7.59 -1.95
N LEU A 46 -5.01 7.93 -1.25
CA LEU A 46 -5.07 7.86 0.22
C LEU A 46 -4.77 6.45 0.71
N ARG A 47 -5.28 5.43 0.03
CA ARG A 47 -5.00 4.03 0.36
C ARG A 47 -3.53 3.67 0.16
N VAL A 48 -2.90 4.18 -0.88
CA VAL A 48 -1.45 4.02 -1.12
C VAL A 48 -0.64 4.71 -0.02
N CYS A 49 -0.97 5.95 0.34
CA CYS A 49 -0.28 6.67 1.42
C CYS A 49 -0.40 5.91 2.74
N TRP A 50 -1.60 5.40 3.05
CA TRP A 50 -1.84 4.58 4.23
C TRP A 50 -1.02 3.28 4.22
N ILE A 51 -0.88 2.64 3.05
CA ILE A 51 -0.02 1.45 2.89
C ILE A 51 1.44 1.81 3.18
N ASP A 52 1.95 2.89 2.60
CA ASP A 52 3.34 3.31 2.74
C ASP A 52 3.67 3.72 4.18
N GLU A 53 2.73 4.32 4.90
CA GLU A 53 2.88 4.68 6.31
C GLU A 53 2.95 3.42 7.18
N ASN A 54 2.02 2.48 7.00
CA ASN A 54 2.02 1.24 7.78
C ASN A 54 3.23 0.34 7.51
N ILE A 55 3.74 0.31 6.27
CA ILE A 55 4.96 -0.44 5.98
C ILE A 55 6.12 0.10 6.83
N ARG A 56 6.28 1.43 6.93
CA ARG A 56 7.38 2.07 7.66
C ARG A 56 7.19 2.09 9.16
N GLY A 57 6.01 2.51 9.61
CA GLY A 57 5.71 2.64 11.04
C GLY A 57 5.57 1.29 11.73
N ASP A 58 4.86 0.35 11.12
CA ASP A 58 4.44 -0.87 11.81
C ASP A 58 5.20 -2.13 11.40
N LEU A 59 5.73 -2.23 10.17
CA LEU A 59 6.17 -3.51 9.62
C LEU A 59 7.66 -3.62 9.34
N GLU A 60 8.34 -2.52 9.00
CA GLU A 60 9.76 -2.52 8.61
C GLU A 60 10.68 -3.03 9.72
N HIS A 61 10.43 -2.58 10.95
CA HIS A 61 11.26 -2.88 12.13
C HIS A 61 10.63 -3.90 13.08
N ALA A 62 9.43 -4.39 12.77
CA ALA A 62 8.71 -5.28 13.67
C ALA A 62 9.31 -6.69 13.68
N LYS A 63 9.49 -7.24 14.88
CA LYS A 63 9.93 -8.64 15.09
C LYS A 63 8.78 -9.65 14.95
N ARG A 64 7.54 -9.22 15.14
CA ARG A 64 6.32 -10.03 15.08
C ARG A 64 5.19 -9.22 14.45
N ILE A 65 4.23 -9.91 13.83
CA ILE A 65 3.08 -9.25 13.21
C ILE A 65 2.24 -8.57 14.30
N PRO A 66 1.95 -7.26 14.20
CA PRO A 66 1.15 -6.57 15.20
C PRO A 66 -0.26 -7.16 15.28
N ALA A 67 -0.84 -7.23 16.48
CA ALA A 67 -2.11 -7.93 16.73
C ALA A 67 -3.28 -7.43 15.86
N GLY A 68 -3.29 -6.13 15.51
CA GLY A 68 -4.29 -5.54 14.62
C GLY A 68 -4.33 -6.17 13.23
N TYR A 69 -3.19 -6.63 12.71
CA TYR A 69 -3.11 -7.29 11.40
C TYR A 69 -3.51 -8.76 11.44
N VAL A 70 -3.40 -9.42 12.60
CA VAL A 70 -3.69 -10.86 12.70
C VAL A 70 -5.16 -11.15 12.38
N ASN A 71 -6.09 -10.32 12.86
CA ASN A 71 -7.51 -10.53 12.62
C ASN A 71 -7.89 -10.29 11.15
N THR A 72 -7.30 -9.27 10.52
CA THR A 72 -7.53 -8.97 9.09
C THR A 72 -6.94 -10.04 8.17
N ILE A 73 -5.76 -10.57 8.50
CA ILE A 73 -5.16 -11.72 7.78
C ILE A 73 -6.07 -12.95 7.89
N ARG A 74 -6.57 -13.27 9.09
CA ARG A 74 -7.50 -14.40 9.29
C ARG A 74 -8.80 -14.22 8.52
N LEU A 75 -9.39 -13.04 8.55
CA LEU A 75 -10.61 -12.74 7.82
C LEU A 75 -10.39 -12.89 6.31
N ARG A 76 -9.28 -12.35 5.80
CA ARG A 76 -8.90 -12.46 4.39
C ARG A 76 -8.71 -13.92 3.98
N HIS A 77 -8.02 -14.71 4.82
CA HIS A 77 -7.84 -16.14 4.59
C HIS A 77 -9.19 -16.86 4.52
N ARG A 78 -10.11 -16.60 5.46
CA ARG A 78 -11.47 -17.18 5.43
C ARG A 78 -12.24 -16.78 4.18
N LEU A 79 -12.17 -15.52 3.79
CA LEU A 79 -12.86 -15.01 2.60
C LEU A 79 -12.27 -15.63 1.32
N SER A 80 -10.95 -15.71 1.20
CA SER A 80 -10.32 -16.30 0.02
C SER A 80 -10.64 -17.78 -0.12
N THR A 81 -10.59 -18.54 0.97
CA THR A 81 -10.94 -19.97 0.96
C THR A 81 -12.42 -20.15 0.60
N ARG A 82 -13.31 -19.29 1.11
CA ARG A 82 -14.76 -19.38 0.84
C ARG A 82 -15.13 -18.99 -0.60
N LEU A 83 -14.49 -17.95 -1.15
CA LEU A 83 -14.85 -17.41 -2.47
C LEU A 83 -14.12 -18.09 -3.62
N PHE A 84 -12.87 -18.50 -3.41
CA PHE A 84 -12.01 -18.99 -4.49
C PHE A 84 -11.51 -20.43 -4.26
N GLY A 85 -11.87 -21.07 -3.14
CA GLY A 85 -11.35 -22.39 -2.80
C GLY A 85 -9.84 -22.42 -2.57
N ALA A 86 -9.19 -21.26 -2.50
CA ALA A 86 -7.74 -21.12 -2.39
C ALA A 86 -7.33 -20.82 -0.95
N THR A 87 -6.37 -21.60 -0.43
CA THR A 87 -5.72 -21.35 0.85
C THR A 87 -4.47 -20.50 0.62
N PRO A 88 -4.51 -19.17 0.87
CA PRO A 88 -3.32 -18.35 0.71
C PRO A 88 -2.25 -18.79 1.71
N SER A 89 -0.99 -18.68 1.30
CA SER A 89 0.18 -18.98 2.12
C SER A 89 0.12 -18.25 3.46
N GLU A 90 0.38 -18.97 4.54
CA GLU A 90 0.38 -18.38 5.89
C GLU A 90 1.48 -17.33 6.01
N ILE A 91 1.09 -16.10 6.34
CA ILE A 91 2.01 -14.98 6.51
C ILE A 91 2.50 -15.01 7.95
N THR A 92 3.72 -15.50 8.16
CA THR A 92 4.31 -15.69 9.49
C THR A 92 5.22 -14.54 9.91
N CYS A 93 5.74 -13.75 8.97
CA CYS A 93 6.67 -12.66 9.26
C CYS A 93 6.17 -11.27 8.78
N PRO A 94 6.49 -10.18 9.52
CA PRO A 94 6.08 -8.82 9.15
C PRO A 94 6.56 -8.37 7.77
N ARG A 95 7.74 -8.82 7.35
CA ARG A 95 8.30 -8.46 6.03
C ARG A 95 7.54 -9.08 4.87
N MET A 96 7.00 -10.29 5.05
CA MET A 96 6.09 -10.91 4.07
C MET A 96 4.77 -10.14 3.98
N LEU A 97 4.24 -9.70 5.13
CA LEU A 97 3.06 -8.84 5.16
C LEU A 97 3.30 -7.49 4.46
N ALA A 98 4.45 -6.85 4.72
CA ALA A 98 4.85 -5.61 4.07
C ALA A 98 4.96 -5.79 2.55
N SER A 99 5.52 -6.91 2.10
CA SER A 99 5.63 -7.25 0.67
C SER A 99 4.25 -7.42 0.04
N GLN A 100 3.30 -8.05 0.74
CA GLN A 100 1.93 -8.17 0.26
C GLN A 100 1.21 -6.82 0.19
N MET A 101 1.40 -5.95 1.18
CA MET A 101 0.88 -4.59 1.15
C MET A 101 1.50 -3.77 0.01
N ARG A 102 2.80 -3.98 -0.25
CA ARG A 102 3.50 -3.33 -1.37
C ARG A 102 2.94 -3.77 -2.72
N ALA A 103 2.66 -5.06 -2.90
CA ALA A 103 1.97 -5.57 -4.08
C ALA A 103 0.60 -4.89 -4.27
N GLN A 104 -0.19 -4.71 -3.20
CA GLN A 104 -1.44 -3.96 -3.28
C GLN A 104 -1.22 -2.50 -3.71
N GLY A 105 -0.18 -1.85 -3.19
CA GLY A 105 0.22 -0.51 -3.61
C GLY A 105 0.55 -0.43 -5.10
N HIS A 106 1.26 -1.41 -5.65
CA HIS A 106 1.56 -1.47 -7.09
C HIS A 106 0.30 -1.63 -7.95
N ALA A 107 -0.65 -2.47 -7.52
CA ALA A 107 -1.94 -2.62 -8.20
C ALA A 107 -2.76 -1.30 -8.18
N LEU A 108 -2.77 -0.60 -7.05
CA LEU A 108 -3.45 0.70 -6.93
C LEU A 108 -2.79 1.79 -7.78
N PHE A 109 -1.46 1.83 -7.85
CA PHE A 109 -0.77 2.75 -8.75
C PHE A 109 -1.04 2.41 -10.23
N ALA A 110 -1.06 1.12 -10.60
CA ALA A 110 -1.41 0.70 -11.95
C ALA A 110 -2.84 1.17 -12.31
N PHE A 111 -3.78 1.05 -11.38
CA PHE A 111 -5.14 1.59 -11.51
C PHE A 111 -5.14 3.11 -11.71
N ILE A 112 -4.45 3.87 -10.86
CA ILE A 112 -4.39 5.34 -10.94
C ILE A 112 -3.80 5.78 -12.29
N PHE A 113 -2.71 5.16 -12.74
CA PHE A 113 -2.09 5.51 -14.02
C PHE A 113 -2.92 5.11 -15.23
N GLY A 114 -3.64 3.98 -15.17
CA GLY A 114 -4.62 3.61 -16.20
C GLY A 114 -5.77 4.63 -16.28
N LEU A 115 -6.29 5.05 -15.13
CA LEU A 115 -7.31 6.10 -15.02
C LEU A 115 -6.80 7.42 -15.61
N ALA A 116 -5.59 7.85 -15.25
CA ALA A 116 -4.98 9.06 -15.77
C ALA A 116 -4.75 9.00 -17.29
N ALA A 117 -4.25 7.88 -17.81
CA ALA A 117 -4.03 7.69 -19.24
C ALA A 117 -5.33 7.85 -20.03
N ALA A 118 -6.42 7.24 -19.55
CA ALA A 118 -7.73 7.33 -20.19
C ALA A 118 -8.33 8.74 -20.10
N LEU A 119 -8.22 9.44 -18.96
CA LEU A 119 -8.67 10.83 -18.85
C LEU A 119 -7.91 11.77 -19.79
N ILE A 120 -6.58 11.62 -19.90
CA ILE A 120 -5.76 12.43 -20.81
C ILE A 120 -6.14 12.13 -22.27
N ALA A 121 -6.31 10.85 -22.61
CA ALA A 121 -6.72 10.46 -23.96
C ALA A 121 -8.11 11.02 -24.33
N ALA A 122 -9.06 11.01 -23.39
CA ALA A 122 -10.40 11.53 -23.62
C ALA A 122 -10.45 13.07 -23.72
N GLY A 123 -9.62 13.78 -22.94
CA GLY A 123 -9.63 15.25 -22.89
C GLY A 123 -8.69 15.95 -23.87
N ALA A 124 -7.57 15.31 -24.24
CA ALA A 124 -6.50 15.93 -25.02
C ALA A 124 -5.83 14.98 -26.02
N GLY A 125 -6.38 13.78 -26.26
CA GLY A 125 -5.74 12.73 -27.06
C GLY A 125 -5.49 13.08 -28.53
N GLU A 126 -6.22 14.06 -29.07
CA GLU A 126 -6.03 14.55 -30.45
C GLU A 126 -4.76 15.41 -30.59
N THR A 127 -4.24 15.94 -29.47
CA THR A 127 -3.00 16.73 -29.47
C THR A 127 -1.79 15.81 -29.34
N PRO A 128 -0.66 16.12 -30.01
CA PRO A 128 0.58 15.36 -29.84
C PRO A 128 1.03 15.29 -28.38
N LEU A 129 0.85 16.38 -27.63
CA LEU A 129 1.19 16.45 -26.22
C LEU A 129 0.30 15.53 -25.36
N GLY A 130 -1.00 15.51 -25.61
CA GLY A 130 -1.94 14.64 -24.91
C GLY A 130 -1.68 13.17 -25.23
N LEU A 131 -1.35 12.82 -26.47
CA LEU A 131 -1.00 11.45 -26.85
C LEU A 131 0.29 10.97 -26.18
N VAL A 132 1.31 11.83 -26.13
CA VAL A 132 2.55 11.55 -25.37
C VAL A 132 2.25 11.41 -23.87
N GLY A 133 1.42 12.29 -23.30
CA GLY A 133 1.03 12.23 -21.89
C GLY A 133 0.27 10.94 -21.53
N ALA A 134 -0.71 10.56 -22.34
CA ALA A 134 -1.46 9.32 -22.17
C ALA A 134 -0.55 8.09 -22.32
N GLY A 135 0.33 8.09 -23.33
CA GLY A 135 1.32 7.04 -23.53
C GLY A 135 2.29 6.91 -22.36
N ALA A 136 2.81 8.02 -21.83
CA ALA A 136 3.68 8.04 -20.66
C ALA A 136 2.97 7.49 -19.41
N ALA A 137 1.73 7.89 -19.17
CA ALA A 137 0.91 7.37 -18.07
C ALA A 137 0.71 5.84 -18.22
N LEU A 138 0.42 5.35 -19.42
CA LEU A 138 0.25 3.92 -19.68
C LEU A 138 1.57 3.14 -19.45
N ILE A 139 2.71 3.66 -19.89
CA ILE A 139 4.03 3.08 -19.62
C ILE A 139 4.28 2.99 -18.11
N LEU A 140 3.95 4.03 -17.35
CA LEU A 140 4.06 4.02 -15.89
C LEU A 140 3.13 2.98 -15.27
N ALA A 141 1.92 2.81 -15.80
CA ALA A 141 0.98 1.78 -15.35
C ALA A 141 1.57 0.37 -15.53
N PHE A 142 2.11 0.05 -16.70
CA PHE A 142 2.73 -1.25 -16.97
C PHE A 142 3.99 -1.50 -16.17
N ARG A 143 4.83 -0.48 -15.94
CA ARG A 143 5.97 -0.60 -15.01
C ARG A 143 5.53 -1.03 -13.60
N ARG A 144 4.33 -0.62 -13.16
CA ARG A 144 3.76 -1.06 -11.88
C ARG A 144 3.24 -2.49 -11.94
N VAL A 145 2.70 -2.94 -13.08
CA VAL A 145 2.35 -4.35 -13.32
C VAL A 145 3.59 -5.24 -13.24
N ASP A 146 4.72 -4.82 -13.82
CA ASP A 146 5.98 -5.56 -13.72
C ASP A 146 6.47 -5.67 -12.27
N ARG A 147 6.41 -4.56 -11.51
CA ARG A 147 6.73 -4.56 -10.08
C ARG A 147 5.81 -5.46 -9.27
N LEU A 148 4.51 -5.50 -9.62
CA LEU A 148 3.55 -6.41 -9.01
C LEU A 148 3.92 -7.87 -9.29
N ALA A 149 4.28 -8.21 -10.54
CA ALA A 149 4.72 -9.55 -10.93
C ALA A 149 5.99 -9.99 -10.20
N LEU A 150 6.98 -9.10 -10.07
CA LEU A 150 8.17 -9.35 -9.26
C LEU A 150 7.84 -9.60 -7.79
N THR A 151 6.96 -8.78 -7.22
CA THR A 151 6.56 -8.93 -5.81
C THR A 151 5.82 -10.24 -5.56
N ASP A 152 4.89 -10.59 -6.46
CA ASP A 152 4.17 -11.86 -6.40
C ASP A 152 5.11 -13.06 -6.53
N ALA A 153 6.12 -12.99 -7.41
CA ALA A 153 7.12 -14.04 -7.55
C ALA A 153 7.92 -14.28 -6.25
N HIS A 154 8.29 -13.23 -5.51
CA HIS A 154 8.92 -13.37 -4.20
C HIS A 154 7.96 -13.96 -3.16
N LEU A 155 6.73 -13.45 -3.10
CA LEU A 155 5.71 -13.94 -2.17
C LEU A 155 5.41 -15.44 -2.37
N ARG A 156 5.36 -15.91 -3.62
CA ARG A 156 5.16 -17.33 -3.94
C ARG A 156 6.30 -18.24 -3.50
N ARG A 157 7.53 -17.71 -3.44
CA ARG A 157 8.69 -18.43 -2.89
C ARG A 157 8.70 -18.43 -1.36
N GLY A 158 7.76 -17.75 -0.71
CA GLY A 158 7.79 -17.55 0.74
C GLY A 158 8.87 -16.58 1.18
N GLU A 159 9.44 -15.81 0.25
CA GLU A 159 10.53 -14.88 0.50
C GLU A 159 10.00 -13.44 0.56
N PRO A 160 10.38 -12.66 1.58
CA PRO A 160 10.03 -11.25 1.60
C PRO A 160 10.76 -10.52 0.47
N LEU A 161 10.14 -9.46 -0.02
CA LEU A 161 10.78 -8.55 -0.97
C LEU A 161 12.06 -7.96 -0.35
N PRO A 162 13.14 -7.80 -1.12
CA PRO A 162 14.34 -7.09 -0.66
C PRO A 162 14.01 -5.67 -0.16
N VAL A 163 14.70 -5.21 0.89
CA VAL A 163 14.43 -3.90 1.54
C VAL A 163 14.47 -2.75 0.53
N HIS A 164 15.47 -2.73 -0.34
CA HIS A 164 15.60 -1.70 -1.38
C HIS A 164 14.42 -1.65 -2.38
N LEU A 165 13.67 -2.73 -2.55
CA LEU A 165 12.47 -2.78 -3.38
C LEU A 165 11.19 -2.46 -2.58
N LEU A 166 11.17 -2.77 -1.28
CA LEU A 166 10.15 -2.26 -0.36
C LEU A 166 10.19 -0.73 -0.32
N ASP A 167 11.39 -0.16 -0.24
CA ASP A 167 11.59 1.29 -0.14
C ASP A 167 11.51 2.04 -1.47
N ASP A 168 11.40 1.34 -2.61
CA ASP A 168 11.32 1.96 -3.93
C ASP A 168 9.95 2.63 -4.17
N ARG A 169 9.77 3.81 -3.56
CA ARG A 169 8.59 4.68 -3.70
C ARG A 169 8.47 5.30 -5.10
N GLY A 170 9.44 5.04 -6.00
CA GLY A 170 9.55 5.68 -7.30
C GLY A 170 10.14 7.09 -7.23
N GLY A 171 10.49 7.65 -8.40
CA GLY A 171 11.21 8.92 -8.50
C GLY A 171 10.50 10.13 -7.87
N LEU A 172 9.16 10.13 -7.84
CA LEU A 172 8.39 11.25 -7.26
C LEU A 172 8.57 11.38 -5.75
N SER A 173 8.66 10.28 -5.00
CA SER A 173 8.92 10.39 -3.57
C SER A 173 10.34 10.86 -3.28
N ARG A 174 11.32 10.56 -4.16
CA ARG A 174 12.67 11.12 -4.04
C ARG A 174 12.66 12.63 -4.24
N LEU A 175 11.82 13.15 -5.14
CA LEU A 175 11.66 14.58 -5.35
C LEU A 175 11.04 15.28 -4.14
N VAL A 176 10.08 14.64 -3.46
CA VAL A 176 9.47 15.18 -2.25
C VAL A 176 10.41 15.10 -1.04
N THR A 177 11.17 14.01 -0.88
CA THR A 177 12.13 13.89 0.24
C THR A 177 13.44 14.64 0.02
N ASN A 178 13.81 14.93 -1.24
CA ASN A 178 14.95 15.76 -1.59
C ASN A 178 14.54 17.21 -1.92
N ALA A 179 13.28 17.59 -1.68
CA ALA A 179 12.94 19.00 -1.66
C ALA A 179 13.83 19.62 -0.58
N PRO A 180 14.67 20.64 -0.91
CA PRO A 180 15.44 21.32 0.10
C PRO A 180 14.45 21.74 1.16
N ALA A 181 14.72 21.37 2.42
CA ALA A 181 14.05 22.01 3.53
C ALA A 181 14.18 23.50 3.23
N THR A 182 13.06 24.16 2.92
CA THR A 182 13.04 25.60 2.89
C THR A 182 13.48 25.98 4.29
N ASP A 183 14.75 26.39 4.41
CA ASP A 183 15.31 26.99 5.61
C ASP A 183 14.35 28.11 5.96
N GLY A 184 13.39 27.78 6.83
CA GLY A 184 12.52 28.73 7.46
C GLY A 184 13.48 29.60 8.22
N GLY A 185 13.67 30.83 7.71
CA GLY A 185 14.51 31.82 8.32
C GLY A 185 14.27 31.80 9.83
N GLU A 186 15.37 31.57 10.53
CA GLU A 186 15.53 31.65 11.96
C GLU A 186 15.06 33.04 12.39
N ALA A 187 13.75 33.17 12.63
CA ALA A 187 13.21 34.28 13.37
C ALA A 187 13.56 33.98 14.83
N ASP A 188 14.56 34.71 15.32
CA ASP A 188 14.86 34.88 16.75
C ASP A 188 13.55 35.11 17.51
N GLU A 189 12.99 34.05 18.10
CA GLU A 189 12.00 34.19 19.17
C GLU A 189 12.75 34.40 20.48
N PRO A 190 12.65 35.59 21.12
CA PRO A 190 13.23 35.81 22.43
C PRO A 190 12.52 34.92 23.44
N GLY A 191 13.32 34.24 24.25
CA GLY A 191 12.86 33.19 25.16
C GLY A 191 11.77 33.65 26.12
N ASP A 192 10.60 33.05 25.98
CA ASP A 192 9.62 32.94 27.06
C ASP A 192 9.55 31.49 27.53
N ALA A 193 10.03 31.30 28.76
CA ALA A 193 10.08 30.05 29.47
C ALA A 193 8.68 29.43 29.60
N TRP A 194 8.42 28.34 28.88
CA TRP A 194 7.23 27.54 29.08
C TRP A 194 7.31 26.82 30.44
N PRO A 195 6.36 27.02 31.36
CA PRO A 195 6.38 26.34 32.65
C PRO A 195 6.11 24.84 32.46
N ALA A 196 6.90 24.03 33.15
CA ALA A 196 6.82 22.58 33.12
C ALA A 196 5.39 22.06 33.45
N PRO A 197 4.92 21.00 32.78
CA PRO A 197 3.62 20.40 33.07
C PRO A 197 3.63 19.81 34.48
N ARG A 198 2.77 20.34 35.36
CA ARG A 198 2.51 19.76 36.68
C ARG A 198 1.98 18.35 36.51
N ARG A 199 2.74 17.36 37.02
CA ARG A 199 2.25 16.01 37.28
C ARG A 199 1.04 16.10 38.20
N HIS A 200 -0.14 15.73 37.69
CA HIS A 200 -1.24 15.33 38.54
C HIS A 200 -0.98 13.87 38.94
N ASP A 201 -0.33 13.70 40.09
CA ASP A 201 -0.35 12.45 40.83
C ASP A 201 -1.78 12.26 41.37
N THR A 202 -2.58 11.45 40.69
CA THR A 202 -3.78 10.86 41.29
C THR A 202 -3.38 9.54 41.93
N GLU A 203 -2.99 9.64 43.20
CA GLU A 203 -3.10 8.53 44.15
C GLU A 203 -4.55 8.01 44.15
N HIS A 204 -4.78 6.85 43.54
CA HIS A 204 -5.91 6.00 43.91
C HIS A 204 -5.40 4.78 44.66
N ARG A 205 -5.36 5.00 45.97
CA ARG A 205 -5.11 4.06 47.05
C ARG A 205 -6.38 3.24 47.32
N HIS A 206 -6.20 1.91 47.35
CA HIS A 206 -6.96 0.85 48.02
C HIS A 206 -8.51 0.85 47.97
N GLU A 207 -9.09 -0.25 47.48
CA GLU A 207 -9.84 -1.13 48.39
C GLU A 207 -9.98 -2.57 47.86
N THR A 208 -9.40 -3.48 48.64
CA THR A 208 -9.61 -4.92 48.61
C THR A 208 -10.91 -5.27 49.32
N THR A 209 -11.84 -5.98 48.67
CA THR A 209 -12.86 -6.75 49.41
C THR A 209 -13.10 -8.12 48.78
N ARG A 210 -12.79 -9.15 49.58
CA ARG A 210 -13.10 -10.57 49.45
C ARG A 210 -14.60 -10.84 49.35
N THR A 211 -14.96 -11.90 48.62
CA THR A 211 -15.93 -12.98 48.93
C THR A 211 -15.97 -13.86 47.67
N ARG A 212 -15.66 -15.16 47.56
CA ARG A 212 -15.82 -16.38 48.37
C ARG A 212 -17.26 -16.71 48.77
N HIS A 213 -17.99 -17.36 47.86
CA HIS A 213 -18.98 -18.42 48.13
C HIS A 213 -19.10 -19.25 46.84
N ARG A 214 -18.59 -20.49 46.85
CA ARG A 214 -19.31 -21.76 47.00
C ARG A 214 -20.18 -22.08 45.78
#